data_AF-A0ABD1SKQ7-F1
#
_entry.id   AF-A0ABD1SKQ7-F1
#
_cell.length_a   1.000
_cell.length_b   1.000
_cell.length_c   1.000
_cell.angle_alpha   90.00
_cell.angle_beta   90.00
_cell.angle_gamma   90.00
#
_symmetry.space_group_name_H-M   'P 1'
#
loop_
_entity.id
_entity.type
_entity.pdbx_description
1 polymer ?
#
loop_
_entity_poly.entity_id
_entity_poly.type
_entity_poly.pdbx_seq_one_letter_code
_entity_poly.pdbx_strand_id
1 'polypeptide(L)'
;MNLQHNLAKIQADAMPEHYEAELEINDFPQNARWKVTHKETLGPISEWTGAAITTRGQYFAPGRVPGSGERKLYLFIEGPTEQSVKRAKAELKRALEEITS
;
A
#
# COMPACT_ATOMS: atom_id res chain seq x y z
N MET A 1 19.67 32.12 -15.48
CA MET A 1 19.80 31.52 -14.14
C MET A 1 18.53 30.72 -13.87
N ASN A 2 18.63 29.38 -13.90
CA ASN A 2 17.49 28.46 -13.98
C ASN A 2 16.79 28.26 -12.63
N LEU A 3 15.80 29.12 -12.35
CA LEU A 3 14.94 29.02 -11.15
C LEU A 3 14.15 27.70 -11.08
N GLN A 4 13.84 27.09 -12.22
CA GLN A 4 13.10 25.81 -12.28
C GLN A 4 13.91 24.61 -11.74
N HIS A 5 15.25 24.62 -11.89
CA HIS A 5 16.10 23.53 -11.43
C HIS A 5 16.27 23.51 -9.90
N ASN A 6 16.05 24.63 -9.22
CA ASN A 6 16.16 24.73 -7.77
C ASN A 6 14.91 24.19 -7.05
N LEU A 7 13.73 24.35 -7.65
CA LEU A 7 12.47 23.88 -7.06
C LEU A 7 12.37 22.34 -7.03
N ALA A 8 12.86 21.68 -8.09
CA ALA A 8 12.90 20.20 -8.15
C ALA A 8 13.86 19.60 -7.11
N LYS A 9 14.98 20.27 -6.84
CA LYS A 9 15.95 19.83 -5.82
C LYS A 9 15.43 20.04 -4.40
N ILE A 10 14.74 21.15 -4.14
CA ILE A 10 14.14 21.44 -2.83
C ILE A 10 13.01 20.44 -2.49
N GLN A 11 12.31 19.88 -3.49
CA GLN A 11 11.34 18.79 -3.26
C GLN A 11 12.02 17.43 -3.03
N ALA A 12 13.14 17.14 -3.69
CA ALA A 12 13.88 15.90 -3.51
C ALA A 12 14.61 15.80 -2.17
N ASP A 13 15.16 16.91 -1.66
CA ASP A 13 15.85 16.98 -0.36
C ASP A 13 14.91 17.07 0.85
N ALA A 14 13.61 17.32 0.64
CA ALA A 14 12.63 17.52 1.71
C ALA A 14 11.73 16.29 1.97
N MET A 15 11.89 15.20 1.21
CA MET A 15 11.19 13.95 1.48
C MET A 15 12.12 13.09 2.34
N PRO A 16 11.76 12.75 3.59
CA PRO A 16 12.46 11.69 4.30
C PRO A 16 12.49 10.47 3.39
N GLU A 17 13.62 9.79 3.22
CA GLU A 17 13.66 8.50 2.51
C GLU A 17 12.72 7.54 3.26
N HIS A 18 11.48 7.41 2.78
CA HIS A 18 10.53 6.42 3.26
C HIS A 18 10.60 5.23 2.33
N TYR A 19 10.61 4.05 2.94
CA TYR A 19 10.53 2.80 2.21
C TYR A 19 9.07 2.57 1.84
N GLU A 20 8.85 1.96 0.68
CA GLU A 20 7.51 1.66 0.19
C GLU A 20 7.38 0.22 -0.31
N ALA A 21 6.18 -0.32 -0.23
CA ALA A 21 5.79 -1.56 -0.87
C ALA A 21 4.30 -1.56 -1.20
N GLU A 22 3.93 -2.40 -2.15
CA GLU A 22 2.54 -2.58 -2.54
C GLU A 22 2.11 -4.05 -2.40
N LEU A 23 0.84 -4.25 -2.09
CA LEU A 23 0.18 -5.54 -2.07
C LEU A 23 -1.14 -5.44 -2.85
N GLU A 24 -1.17 -5.96 -4.07
CA GLU A 24 -2.41 -6.08 -4.84
C GLU A 24 -3.37 -7.04 -4.13
N ILE A 25 -4.62 -6.61 -3.94
CA ILE A 25 -5.66 -7.40 -3.28
C ILE A 25 -6.87 -7.65 -4.19
N ASN A 26 -6.85 -7.15 -5.43
CA ASN A 26 -7.98 -7.19 -6.36
C ASN A 26 -8.56 -8.59 -6.58
N ASP A 27 -7.68 -9.57 -6.77
CA ASP A 27 -8.07 -10.91 -7.20
C ASP A 27 -8.44 -11.83 -6.02
N PHE A 28 -8.40 -11.32 -4.78
CA PHE A 28 -8.89 -12.03 -3.60
C PHE A 28 -10.42 -12.00 -3.51
N PRO A 29 -11.05 -12.99 -2.86
CA PRO A 29 -12.48 -12.99 -2.57
C PRO A 29 -12.98 -11.69 -1.90
N GLN A 30 -14.23 -11.31 -2.15
CA GLN A 30 -14.80 -10.05 -1.64
C GLN A 30 -14.70 -9.92 -0.11
N ASN A 31 -14.97 -11.00 0.63
CA ASN A 31 -14.85 -11.02 2.10
C ASN A 31 -13.41 -10.73 2.56
N ALA A 32 -12.40 -11.27 1.86
CA ALA A 32 -10.99 -11.02 2.12
C ALA A 32 -10.59 -9.57 1.83
N ARG A 33 -11.00 -9.03 0.68
CA ARG A 33 -10.77 -7.62 0.34
C ARG A 33 -11.39 -6.68 1.37
N TRP A 34 -12.66 -6.91 1.73
CA TRP A 34 -13.33 -6.11 2.74
C TRP A 34 -12.60 -6.18 4.07
N LYS A 35 -12.38 -7.37 4.63
CA LYS A 35 -11.72 -7.52 5.94
C LYS A 35 -10.31 -6.92 5.96
N VAL A 36 -9.46 -7.18 4.96
CA VAL A 36 -8.07 -6.66 4.96
C VAL A 36 -8.00 -5.14 4.87
N THR A 37 -9.03 -4.49 4.29
CA THR A 37 -9.08 -3.02 4.18
C THR A 37 -9.71 -2.33 5.40
N HIS A 38 -10.25 -3.08 6.36
CA HIS A 38 -10.90 -2.52 7.53
C HIS A 38 -9.89 -2.03 8.57
N LYS A 39 -10.31 -1.02 9.35
CA LYS A 39 -9.47 -0.41 10.40
C LYS A 39 -9.10 -1.41 11.50
N GLU A 40 -9.97 -2.38 11.79
CA GLU A 40 -9.69 -3.43 12.77
C GLU A 40 -8.50 -4.32 12.36
N THR A 41 -8.23 -4.46 11.05
CA THR A 41 -7.06 -5.19 10.54
C THR A 41 -5.88 -4.26 10.31
N LEU A 42 -6.08 -3.13 9.63
CA LEU A 42 -4.99 -2.21 9.27
C LEU A 42 -4.41 -1.45 10.47
N GLY A 43 -5.25 -1.10 11.45
CA GLY A 43 -4.86 -0.29 12.60
C GLY A 43 -3.79 -0.95 13.45
N PRO A 44 -4.03 -2.16 13.99
CA PRO A 44 -3.00 -2.91 14.72
C PRO A 44 -1.75 -3.13 13.87
N ILE A 45 -1.91 -3.44 12.57
CA ILE A 45 -0.77 -3.69 11.69
C ILE A 45 0.09 -2.43 11.50
N SER A 46 -0.53 -1.27 11.42
CA SER A 46 0.19 0.00 11.29
C SER A 46 0.88 0.38 12.60
N GLU A 47 0.19 0.20 13.73
CA GLU A 47 0.67 0.59 15.07
C GLU A 47 1.95 -0.14 15.48
N TRP A 48 1.96 -1.47 15.45
CA TRP A 48 3.12 -2.27 15.88
C TRP A 48 4.31 -2.28 14.89
N THR A 49 4.09 -2.00 13.59
CA THR A 49 5.16 -1.99 12.57
C THR A 49 5.74 -0.60 12.36
N GLY A 50 5.00 0.44 12.72
CA GLY A 50 5.31 1.83 12.41
C GLY A 50 5.19 2.16 10.92
N ALA A 51 4.56 1.28 10.11
CA ALA A 51 4.25 1.56 8.72
C ALA A 51 2.85 2.16 8.59
N ALA A 52 2.68 3.14 7.71
CA ALA A 52 1.38 3.62 7.28
C ALA A 52 0.86 2.72 6.15
N ILE A 53 -0.42 2.36 6.22
CA ILE A 53 -1.08 1.53 5.22
C ILE A 53 -2.26 2.29 4.65
N THR A 54 -2.31 2.45 3.33
CA THR A 54 -3.40 3.12 2.63
C THR A 54 -3.97 2.24 1.53
N THR A 55 -5.31 2.16 1.47
CA THR A 55 -6.00 1.47 0.37
C THR A 55 -6.04 2.39 -0.85
N ARG A 56 -5.56 1.91 -2.00
CA ARG A 56 -5.50 2.68 -3.25
C ARG A 56 -5.97 1.84 -4.44
N GLY A 57 -6.28 2.51 -5.56
CA GLY A 57 -6.81 1.87 -6.76
C GLY A 57 -8.30 1.55 -6.67
N GLN A 58 -8.80 0.75 -7.61
CA GLN A 58 -10.21 0.39 -7.72
C GLN A 58 -10.37 -1.12 -7.99
N TYR A 59 -11.50 -1.69 -7.59
CA TYR A 59 -11.79 -3.09 -7.89
C TYR A 59 -12.13 -3.30 -9.37
N PHE A 60 -11.47 -4.26 -10.00
CA PHE A 60 -11.74 -4.76 -11.34
C PHE A 60 -12.25 -6.18 -11.25
N ALA A 61 -13.45 -6.43 -11.79
CA ALA A 61 -14.00 -7.77 -11.87
C ALA A 61 -13.09 -8.70 -12.71
N PRO A 62 -13.10 -10.02 -12.43
CA PRO A 62 -12.34 -10.99 -13.22
C PRO A 62 -12.58 -10.82 -14.72
N GLY A 63 -11.50 -10.80 -15.50
CA GLY A 63 -11.54 -10.59 -16.96
C GLY A 63 -11.63 -9.13 -17.41
N ARG A 64 -11.84 -8.16 -16.51
CA ARG A 64 -11.75 -6.73 -16.84
C ARG A 64 -10.31 -6.26 -16.74
N VAL A 65 -9.78 -5.70 -17.82
CA VAL A 65 -8.44 -5.10 -17.86
C VAL A 65 -8.52 -3.62 -17.44
N PRO A 66 -7.63 -3.13 -16.54
CA PRO A 66 -7.56 -1.71 -16.21
C PRO A 66 -7.27 -0.82 -17.43
N GLY A 67 -7.92 0.33 -17.51
CA GLY A 67 -7.64 1.34 -18.52
C GLY A 67 -6.29 2.02 -18.31
N SER A 68 -5.87 2.85 -19.28
CA SER A 68 -4.63 3.62 -19.16
C SER A 68 -4.67 4.55 -17.93
N GLY A 69 -3.72 4.37 -17.01
CA GLY A 69 -3.63 5.17 -15.78
C GLY A 69 -4.49 4.65 -14.62
N GLU A 70 -5.33 3.65 -14.84
CA GLU A 70 -6.09 2.99 -13.78
C GLU A 70 -5.26 1.87 -13.13
N ARG A 71 -5.45 1.66 -11.83
CA ARG A 71 -4.76 0.62 -11.07
C ARG A 71 -5.77 -0.26 -10.36
N LYS A 72 -5.55 -1.57 -10.42
CA LYS A 72 -6.25 -2.56 -9.60
C LYS A 72 -6.14 -2.24 -8.12
N LEU A 73 -7.11 -2.69 -7.32
CA LEU A 73 -7.15 -2.45 -5.88
C LEU A 73 -5.90 -3.03 -5.17
N TYR A 74 -5.21 -2.19 -4.41
CA TYR A 74 -4.00 -2.56 -3.67
C TYR A 74 -3.89 -1.82 -2.33
N LEU A 75 -3.09 -2.38 -1.44
CA LEU A 75 -2.63 -1.72 -0.22
C LEU A 75 -1.25 -1.14 -0.50
N PHE A 76 -1.09 0.16 -0.29
CA PHE A 76 0.16 0.87 -0.31
C PHE A 76 0.70 0.97 1.12
N ILE A 77 1.95 0.58 1.30
CA ILE A 77 2.60 0.44 2.61
C ILE A 77 3.84 1.32 2.56
N GLU A 78 3.94 2.29 3.47
CA GLU A 78 5.09 3.19 3.56
C GLU A 78 5.58 3.27 5.00
N GLY A 79 6.88 3.45 5.21
CA GLY A 79 7.42 3.49 6.55
C GLY A 79 8.85 4.02 6.64
N PRO A 80 9.32 4.29 7.87
CA PRO A 80 10.62 4.90 8.10
C PRO A 80 11.80 3.95 7.85
N THR A 81 11.54 2.63 7.77
CA THR A 81 12.57 1.62 7.52
C THR A 81 12.06 0.52 6.60
N GLU A 82 12.98 -0.12 5.86
CA GLU A 82 12.65 -1.26 5.01
C GLU A 82 12.06 -2.42 5.84
N GLN A 83 12.51 -2.57 7.09
CA GLN A 83 12.02 -3.61 8.00
C GLN A 83 10.56 -3.36 8.41
N SER A 84 10.17 -2.11 8.70
CA SER A 84 8.78 -1.74 8.99
C SER A 84 7.85 -2.15 7.86
N VAL A 85 8.21 -1.80 6.62
CA VAL A 85 7.44 -2.10 5.41
C VAL A 85 7.38 -3.61 5.14
N LYS A 86 8.51 -4.31 5.22
CA LYS A 86 8.58 -5.77 5.03
C LYS A 86 7.72 -6.51 6.03
N ARG A 87 7.76 -6.12 7.31
CA ARG A 87 6.92 -6.71 8.37
C ARG A 87 5.44 -6.44 8.11
N ALA A 88 5.05 -5.20 7.87
CA ALA A 88 3.65 -4.86 7.57
C ALA A 88 3.11 -5.65 6.37
N LYS A 89 3.88 -5.75 5.28
CA LYS A 89 3.49 -6.55 4.10
C LYS A 89 3.34 -8.04 4.41
N ALA A 90 4.23 -8.60 5.22
CA ALA A 90 4.13 -10.01 5.62
C ALA A 90 2.87 -10.29 6.45
N GLU A 91 2.53 -9.38 7.36
CA GLU A 91 1.35 -9.51 8.23
C GLU A 91 0.04 -9.34 7.46
N LEU A 92 0.00 -8.42 6.48
CA LEU A 92 -1.16 -8.29 5.58
C LEU A 92 -1.38 -9.55 4.73
N LYS A 93 -0.30 -10.21 4.28
CA LYS A 93 -0.40 -11.49 3.57
C LYS A 93 -0.95 -12.60 4.48
N ARG A 94 -0.47 -12.69 5.72
CA ARG A 94 -0.97 -13.64 6.72
C ARG A 94 -2.46 -13.43 7.00
N ALA A 95 -2.88 -12.19 7.20
CA ALA A 95 -4.29 -11.85 7.41
C ALA A 95 -5.16 -12.26 6.20
N LEU A 96 -4.70 -12.00 4.97
CA LEU A 96 -5.38 -12.45 3.75
C LEU A 96 -5.50 -13.97 3.70
N GLU A 97 -4.40 -14.69 3.95
CA GLU A 97 -4.37 -16.15 3.98
C GLU A 97 -5.37 -16.71 5.00
N GLU A 98 -5.39 -16.18 6.24
CA GLU A 98 -6.31 -16.59 7.30
C GLU A 98 -7.79 -16.37 6.92
N ILE A 99 -8.11 -15.29 6.20
CA ILE A 99 -9.48 -15.02 5.75
C ILE A 99 -9.92 -15.93 4.60
N THR A 100 -8.97 -16.37 3.77
CA THR A 100 -9.24 -17.18 2.57
C THR A 100 -9.09 -18.68 2.78
N SER A 101 -8.53 -19.09 3.92
CA SER A 101 -8.36 -20.50 4.31
C SER A 101 -9.67 -21.16 4.75
#